data_AF-A0A933QJ10-F1
#
_entry.id   AF-A0A933QJ10-F1
#
_cell.length_a   1.000
_cell.length_b   1.000
_cell.length_c   1.000
_cell.angle_alpha   90.00
_cell.angle_beta   90.00
_cell.angle_gamma   90.00
#
_symmetry.space_group_name_H-M   'P 1'
#
loop_
_entity.id
_entity.type
_entity.pdbx_description
1 polymer ?
#
loop_
_entity_poly.entity_id
_entity_poly.type
_entity_poly.pdbx_seq_one_letter_code
_entity_poly.pdbx_strand_id
1 'polypeptide(L)'
;MTNPGIFNQILIWPILNILIALYKIFEALRAPGAFGLAIIGLTILIRFLLSPLFSSQLKSAQKMQELKPKIDELSQKYGKDKARIQQEQLRLYKEAGVNPAAGCLPLLLQMPVFIALYNVFWQILGNGNLEKVIQDIN
;
A
#
# COMPACT_ATOMS: atom_id res chain seq x y z
N MET A 1 23.35 3.54 9.14
CA MET A 1 22.56 3.26 7.92
C MET A 1 21.77 4.50 7.49
N THR A 2 22.45 5.65 7.38
CA THR A 2 21.87 6.94 6.99
C THR A 2 22.67 7.45 5.81
N ASN A 3 22.34 6.97 4.61
CA ASN A 3 22.83 7.62 3.40
C ASN A 3 22.01 8.91 3.24
N PRO A 4 22.60 10.12 3.23
CA PRO A 4 21.86 11.37 3.12
C PRO A 4 21.40 11.56 1.67
N GLY A 5 20.53 10.67 1.21
CA GLY A 5 19.83 10.81 -0.05
C GLY A 5 18.66 11.77 0.14
N ILE A 6 18.36 12.52 -0.93
CA ILE A 6 17.20 13.42 -1.08
C ILE A 6 15.91 12.80 -0.48
N PHE A 7 15.76 11.49 -0.61
CA PHE A 7 14.65 10.70 -0.06
C PHE A 7 14.47 10.81 1.46
N ASN A 8 15.55 10.78 2.25
CA ASN A 8 15.50 10.87 3.71
C ASN A 8 15.03 12.27 4.15
N GLN A 9 15.46 13.29 3.42
CA GLN A 9 15.21 14.69 3.76
C GLN A 9 13.78 15.13 3.39
N ILE A 10 13.26 14.64 2.26
CA ILE A 10 11.91 14.98 1.79
C ILE A 10 10.81 14.15 2.44
N LEU A 11 11.08 12.88 2.77
CA LEU A 11 10.02 11.98 3.23
C LEU A 11 10.11 11.72 4.74
N ILE A 12 11.29 11.34 5.24
CA ILE A 12 11.43 10.84 6.62
C ILE A 12 11.38 11.98 7.65
N TRP A 13 12.07 13.09 7.39
CA TRP A 13 12.12 14.25 8.29
C TRP A 13 10.74 14.89 8.61
N PRO A 14 9.89 15.22 7.63
CA PRO A 14 8.58 15.79 7.92
C PRO A 14 7.65 14.79 8.62
N ILE A 15 7.70 13.51 8.25
CA ILE A 15 6.90 12.45 8.89
C ILE A 15 7.32 12.28 10.36
N LEU A 16 8.62 12.27 10.66
CA LEU A 16 9.13 12.19 12.03
C LEU A 16 8.72 13.40 12.88
N ASN A 17 8.82 14.61 12.33
CA ASN A 17 8.41 15.82 13.05
C ASN A 17 6.92 15.79 13.41
N ILE A 18 6.07 15.33 12.50
CA ILE A 18 4.63 15.18 12.73
C ILE A 18 4.36 14.08 13.77
N LEU A 19 5.07 12.95 13.70
CA LEU A 19 4.95 11.87 14.67
C LEU A 19 5.32 12.33 16.09
N ILE A 20 6.43 13.05 16.23
CA ILE A 20 6.90 13.59 17.52
C ILE A 20 5.92 14.64 18.06
N ALA A 21 5.36 15.48 17.19
CA ALA A 21 4.34 16.45 17.58
C ALA A 21 3.08 15.75 18.12
N LEU A 22 2.59 14.72 17.43
CA LEU A 22 1.46 13.91 17.89
C LEU A 22 1.77 13.20 19.20
N TYR A 23 2.95 12.61 19.33
CA TYR A 23 3.41 11.96 20.57
C TYR A 23 3.39 12.92 21.76
N LYS A 24 3.95 14.13 21.60
CA LYS A 24 3.95 15.15 22.66
C LYS A 24 2.54 15.59 23.07
N ILE A 25 1.60 15.64 22.11
CA ILE A 25 0.19 15.97 22.40
C ILE A 25 -0.46 14.86 23.23
N PHE A 26 -0.27 13.59 22.85
CA PHE A 26 -0.83 12.45 23.58
C PHE A 26 -0.16 12.22 24.95
N GLU A 27 1.12 12.52 25.06
CA GLU A 27 1.87 12.52 26.32
C GLU A 27 1.38 13.63 27.27
N ALA A 28 1.17 14.85 26.75
CA ALA A 28 0.60 15.96 27.51
C ALA A 28 -0.82 15.65 28.03
N LEU A 29 -1.58 14.82 27.31
CA LEU A 29 -2.89 14.33 27.72
C LEU A 29 -2.83 13.19 28.77
N ARG A 30 -1.64 12.74 29.20
CA ARG A 30 -1.44 11.57 30.07
C ARG A 30 -2.14 10.30 29.57
N ALA A 31 -2.21 10.12 28.26
CA ALA A 31 -2.80 8.91 27.70
C ALA A 31 -1.86 7.70 27.88
N PRO A 32 -2.35 6.55 28.38
CA PRO A 32 -1.55 5.33 28.41
C PRO A 32 -1.23 4.89 26.97
N GLY A 33 0.03 4.54 26.69
CA GLY A 33 0.46 4.15 25.35
C GLY A 33 0.48 5.30 24.33
N ALA A 34 0.85 6.52 24.76
CA ALA A 34 0.91 7.72 23.91
C ALA A 34 1.65 7.52 22.56
N PHE A 35 2.66 6.64 22.52
CA PHE A 35 3.36 6.29 21.28
C PHE A 35 2.48 5.53 20.28
N GLY A 36 1.70 4.55 20.75
CA GLY A 36 0.75 3.80 19.90
C GLY A 36 -0.37 4.69 19.38
N LEU A 37 -0.89 5.58 20.23
CA LEU A 37 -1.90 6.57 19.82
C LEU A 37 -1.34 7.58 18.81
N ALA A 38 -0.07 7.98 18.95
CA ALA A 38 0.59 8.84 17.99
C ALA A 38 0.72 8.19 16.61
N ILE A 39 1.03 6.89 16.54
CA ILE A 39 1.08 6.13 15.28
C ILE A 39 -0.30 6.05 14.64
N ILE A 40 -1.33 5.71 15.41
CA ILE A 40 -2.71 5.64 14.91
C ILE A 40 -3.15 7.01 14.39
N GLY A 41 -2.88 8.08 15.16
CA GLY A 41 -3.16 9.45 14.76
C GLY A 41 -2.44 9.86 13.48
N LEU A 42 -1.16 9.54 13.35
CA LEU A 42 -0.37 9.79 12.14
C LEU A 42 -0.98 9.06 10.94
N THR A 43 -1.41 7.81 11.13
CA THR A 43 -2.03 7.00 10.08
C THR A 43 -3.35 7.61 9.60
N ILE A 44 -4.18 8.10 10.53
CA ILE A 44 -5.44 8.79 10.20
C ILE A 44 -5.16 10.09 9.46
N LEU A 45 -4.20 10.89 9.95
CA LEU A 45 -3.80 12.15 9.34
C LEU A 45 -3.29 11.95 7.91
N ILE A 46 -2.40 10.98 7.70
CA ILE A 46 -1.90 10.62 6.37
C ILE A 46 -3.06 10.14 5.47
N ARG A 47 -3.96 9.29 5.97
CA ARG A 47 -5.14 8.85 5.19
C ARG A 47 -6.04 10.02 4.81
N PHE A 48 -6.18 11.01 5.68
CA PHE A 48 -6.99 12.19 5.41
C PHE A 48 -6.33 13.07 4.34
N LEU A 49 -5.02 13.31 4.43
CA LEU A 49 -4.25 14.04 3.42
C LEU A 49 -4.23 13.31 2.06
N LEU A 50 -4.15 11.98 2.08
CA LEU A 50 -4.18 11.15 0.87
C LEU A 50 -5.59 10.83 0.39
N SER A 51 -6.65 11.22 1.09
CA SER A 51 -8.05 10.97 0.70
C SER A 51 -8.38 11.38 -0.74
N PRO A 52 -8.01 12.59 -1.23
CA PRO A 52 -8.23 12.95 -2.64
C PRO A 52 -7.41 12.09 -3.62
N LEU A 53 -6.26 11.60 -3.20
CA LEU A 53 -5.47 10.66 -4.02
C LEU A 53 -6.15 9.29 -4.07
N PHE A 54 -6.67 8.80 -2.95
CA PHE A 54 -7.42 7.55 -2.87
C PHE A 54 -8.70 7.57 -3.72
N SER A 55 -9.41 8.70 -3.76
CA SER A 55 -10.60 8.83 -4.61
C SER A 55 -10.28 8.72 -6.11
N SER A 56 -9.14 9.27 -6.54
CA SER A 56 -8.64 9.11 -7.92
C SER A 56 -8.26 7.65 -8.23
N GLN A 57 -7.65 6.94 -7.27
CA GLN A 57 -7.36 5.52 -7.39
C GLN A 57 -8.66 4.69 -7.52
N LEU A 58 -9.68 5.01 -6.72
CA LEU A 58 -10.97 4.34 -6.74
C LEU A 58 -11.72 4.57 -8.06
N LYS A 59 -11.73 5.80 -8.57
CA LYS A 59 -12.33 6.15 -9.87
C LYS A 59 -11.65 5.42 -11.02
N SER A 60 -10.33 5.28 -10.98
CA SER A 60 -9.57 4.51 -11.98
C SER A 60 -9.92 3.02 -11.93
N ALA A 61 -10.07 2.45 -10.73
CA ALA A 61 -10.47 1.05 -10.55
C ALA A 61 -11.89 0.78 -11.07
N GLN A 62 -12.84 1.68 -10.81
CA GLN A 62 -14.21 1.57 -11.33
C GLN A 62 -14.23 1.59 -12.87
N LYS A 63 -13.49 2.52 -13.50
CA LYS A 63 -13.36 2.54 -14.96
C LYS A 63 -12.74 1.25 -15.52
N MET A 64 -11.78 0.62 -14.83
CA MET A 64 -11.26 -0.68 -15.26
C MET A 64 -12.34 -1.77 -15.23
N GLN A 65 -13.22 -1.74 -14.24
CA GLN A 65 -14.34 -2.67 -14.13
C GLN A 65 -15.36 -2.48 -15.26
N GLU A 66 -15.63 -1.22 -15.66
CA GLU A 66 -16.49 -0.89 -16.81
C GLU A 66 -15.90 -1.32 -18.15
N LEU A 67 -14.57 -1.37 -18.27
CA LEU A 67 -13.88 -1.83 -19.49
C LEU A 67 -13.83 -3.36 -19.62
N LYS A 68 -14.06 -4.10 -18.54
CA LYS A 68 -14.05 -5.57 -18.52
C LYS A 68 -14.90 -6.21 -19.63
N PRO A 69 -16.19 -5.84 -19.83
CA PRO A 69 -16.99 -6.39 -20.93
C PRO A 69 -16.39 -6.14 -22.32
N LYS A 70 -15.83 -4.95 -22.57
CA LYS A 70 -15.17 -4.63 -23.85
C LYS A 70 -13.89 -5.43 -24.06
N ILE A 71 -13.17 -5.72 -22.99
CA ILE A 71 -11.99 -6.59 -23.00
C ILE A 71 -12.38 -8.05 -23.31
N ASP A 72 -13.51 -8.50 -22.78
CA ASP A 72 -14.06 -9.83 -23.04
C ASP A 72 -14.50 -9.96 -24.51
N GLU A 73 -15.17 -8.94 -25.07
CA GLU A 73 -15.50 -8.87 -26.51
C GLU A 73 -14.25 -8.91 -27.40
N LEU A 74 -13.20 -8.17 -27.03
CA LEU A 74 -11.91 -8.19 -27.72
C LEU A 74 -11.30 -9.60 -27.75
N SER A 75 -11.40 -10.31 -26.62
CA SER A 75 -10.88 -11.66 -26.46
C SER A 75 -11.69 -12.68 -27.28
N GLN A 76 -13.00 -12.48 -27.43
CA GLN A 76 -13.83 -13.28 -28.34
C GLN A 76 -13.51 -13.00 -29.81
N LYS A 77 -13.29 -11.73 -30.17
CA LYS A 77 -13.03 -11.30 -31.56
C LYS A 77 -11.66 -11.73 -32.08
N TYR A 78 -10.64 -11.71 -31.23
CA TYR A 78 -9.25 -11.97 -31.62
C TYR A 78 -8.64 -13.23 -30.99
N GLY A 79 -9.45 -14.13 -30.41
CA GLY A 79 -9.03 -15.22 -29.49
C GLY A 79 -7.80 -16.07 -29.83
N LYS A 80 -7.39 -16.17 -31.10
CA LYS A 80 -6.16 -16.88 -31.50
C LYS A 80 -4.89 -16.01 -31.50
N ASP A 81 -5.03 -14.69 -31.55
CA ASP A 81 -3.94 -13.72 -31.66
C ASP A 81 -3.76 -12.96 -30.34
N LYS A 82 -3.05 -13.59 -29.41
CA LYS A 82 -2.76 -13.03 -28.08
C LYS A 82 -2.00 -11.70 -28.16
N ALA A 83 -1.13 -11.53 -29.16
CA ALA A 83 -0.36 -10.30 -29.32
C ALA A 83 -1.28 -9.14 -29.70
N ARG A 84 -2.21 -9.36 -30.62
CA ARG A 84 -3.21 -8.37 -31.02
C ARG A 84 -4.21 -8.06 -29.90
N ILE A 85 -4.63 -9.06 -29.12
CA ILE A 85 -5.46 -8.85 -27.91
C ILE A 85 -4.75 -7.91 -26.92
N GLN A 86 -3.47 -8.15 -26.61
CA GLN A 86 -2.73 -7.29 -25.67
C GLN A 86 -2.57 -5.86 -26.17
N GLN A 87 -2.31 -5.66 -27.46
CA GLN A 87 -2.19 -4.34 -28.06
C GLN A 87 -3.52 -3.57 -28.02
N GLU A 88 -4.61 -4.22 -28.41
CA GLU A 88 -5.94 -3.58 -28.43
C GLU A 88 -6.45 -3.34 -27.00
N GLN A 89 -6.16 -4.22 -26.03
CA GLN A 89 -6.46 -3.97 -24.61
C GLN A 89 -5.72 -2.73 -24.10
N LEU A 90 -4.42 -2.59 -24.42
CA LEU A 90 -3.64 -1.43 -24.03
C LEU A 90 -4.16 -0.15 -24.69
N ARG A 91 -4.57 -0.23 -25.96
CA ARG A 91 -5.18 0.87 -26.68
C ARG A 91 -6.50 1.31 -26.04
N LEU A 92 -7.35 0.35 -25.67
CA LEU A 92 -8.61 0.60 -24.98
C LEU A 92 -8.40 1.28 -23.62
N TYR A 93 -7.40 0.85 -22.84
CA TYR A 93 -7.04 1.51 -21.57
C TYR A 93 -6.58 2.97 -21.78
N LYS A 94 -5.79 3.22 -22.83
CA LYS A 94 -5.35 4.58 -23.18
C LYS A 94 -6.51 5.47 -23.63
N GLU A 95 -7.40 4.95 -24.48
CA GLU A 95 -8.60 5.68 -24.94
C GLU A 95 -9.56 6.01 -23.78
N ALA A 96 -9.67 5.12 -22.79
CA ALA A 96 -10.48 5.35 -21.59
C ALA A 96 -9.80 6.25 -20.53
N GLY A 97 -8.52 6.60 -20.73
CA GLY A 97 -7.72 7.39 -19.80
C GLY A 97 -7.47 6.69 -18.47
N VAL A 98 -7.29 5.36 -18.48
CA VAL A 98 -7.12 4.54 -17.28
C VAL A 98 -5.69 3.99 -17.23
N ASN A 99 -5.04 4.11 -16.08
CA ASN A 99 -3.71 3.55 -15.86
C ASN A 99 -3.79 2.21 -15.10
N PRO A 100 -3.60 1.05 -15.76
CA PRO A 100 -3.68 -0.26 -15.10
C PRO A 100 -2.62 -0.47 -14.00
N ALA A 101 -1.47 0.22 -14.10
CA ALA A 101 -0.41 0.13 -13.09
C ALA A 101 -0.77 0.84 -11.77
N ALA A 102 -1.69 1.81 -11.80
CA ALA A 102 -2.14 2.50 -10.60
C ALA A 102 -2.93 1.57 -9.67
N GLY A 103 -3.59 0.53 -10.21
CA GLY A 103 -4.36 -0.45 -9.44
C GLY A 103 -3.51 -1.51 -8.74
N CYS A 104 -2.32 -1.85 -9.27
CA CYS A 104 -1.43 -2.84 -8.66
C CYS A 104 -0.39 -2.24 -7.69
N LEU A 105 -0.21 -0.91 -7.72
CA LEU A 105 0.73 -0.20 -6.84
C LEU A 105 0.50 -0.46 -5.33
N PRO A 106 -0.75 -0.48 -4.81
CA PRO A 106 -1.01 -0.80 -3.41
C PRO A 106 -0.61 -2.23 -3.04
N LEU A 107 -0.81 -3.17 -3.96
CA LEU A 107 -0.46 -4.59 -3.75
C LEU A 107 1.05 -4.77 -3.66
N LEU A 108 1.79 -4.12 -4.55
CA LEU A 108 3.27 -4.15 -4.55
C LEU A 108 3.85 -3.57 -3.25
N LEU A 109 3.26 -2.50 -2.73
CA LEU A 109 3.69 -1.92 -1.45
C LEU A 109 3.36 -2.82 -0.24
N GLN A 110 2.34 -3.66 -0.35
CA GLN A 110 1.92 -4.59 0.71
C GLN A 110 2.74 -5.90 0.72
N MET A 111 3.33 -6.31 -0.41
CA MET A 111 4.13 -7.54 -0.52
C MET A 111 5.23 -7.67 0.56
N PRO A 112 6.02 -6.63 0.88
CA PRO A 112 7.02 -6.69 1.95
C PRO A 112 6.44 -7.05 3.33
N VAL A 113 5.26 -6.52 3.65
CA VAL A 113 4.56 -6.81 4.92
C VAL A 113 4.13 -8.27 4.96
N PHE A 114 3.62 -8.81 3.85
CA PHE A 114 3.26 -10.23 3.76
C PHE A 114 4.48 -11.15 3.90
N ILE A 115 5.62 -10.82 3.28
CA ILE A 115 6.85 -11.61 3.41
C ILE A 115 7.34 -11.62 4.86
N ALA A 116 7.31 -10.46 5.53
CA ALA A 116 7.67 -10.35 6.94
C ALA A 116 6.77 -11.23 7.82
N LEU A 117 5.44 -11.15 7.65
CA LEU A 117 4.48 -11.96 8.39
C LEU A 117 4.65 -13.45 8.11
N TYR A 118 4.86 -13.86 6.86
CA TYR A 118 5.12 -15.26 6.50
C TYR A 118 6.37 -15.80 7.22
N ASN A 119 7.47 -15.05 7.23
CA ASN A 119 8.69 -15.45 7.93
C ASN A 119 8.50 -15.57 9.44
N VAL A 120 7.67 -14.71 10.05
CA VAL A 120 7.33 -14.79 11.47
C VAL A 120 6.50 -16.03 11.76
N PHE A 121 5.44 -16.28 10.99
CA PHE A 121 4.61 -17.48 11.16
C PHE A 121 5.39 -18.77 10.90
N TRP A 122 6.26 -18.77 9.89
CA TRP A 122 7.12 -19.92 9.60
C TRP A 122 8.08 -20.23 10.75
N GLN A 123 8.69 -19.21 11.37
CA GLN A 123 9.53 -19.40 12.54
C GLN A 123 8.75 -19.92 13.75
N ILE A 124 7.54 -19.40 13.98
CA ILE A 124 6.69 -19.80 15.12
C ILE A 124 6.18 -21.25 14.95
N LEU A 125 5.62 -21.57 13.78
CA LEU A 125 4.97 -22.86 13.53
C LEU A 125 5.97 -23.97 13.17
N GLY A 126 7.10 -23.63 12.57
CA GLY A 126 8.13 -24.58 12.15
C GLY A 126 9.09 -25.02 13.27
N ASN A 127 9.34 -24.18 14.28
CA ASN A 127 10.30 -24.47 15.35
C ASN A 127 9.65 -24.87 16.70
N GLY A 128 8.33 -24.90 16.83
CA GLY A 128 7.63 -25.32 18.06
C GLY A 128 7.92 -24.48 19.32
N ASN A 129 8.71 -23.41 19.22
CA ASN A 129 9.20 -22.62 20.35
C ASN A 129 8.48 -21.27 20.44
N LEU A 130 7.16 -21.30 20.58
CA LEU A 130 6.32 -20.09 20.76
C LEU A 130 6.79 -19.28 21.99
N GLU A 131 7.29 -19.95 23.03
CA GLU A 131 7.80 -19.30 24.25
C GLU A 131 9.05 -18.43 24.01
N LYS A 132 9.96 -18.83 23.10
CA LYS A 132 11.14 -18.00 22.77
C LYS A 132 10.75 -16.72 22.07
N VAL A 133 9.79 -16.79 21.15
CA VAL A 133 9.32 -15.61 20.42
C VAL A 133 8.63 -14.61 21.35
N ILE A 134 7.89 -15.10 22.35
CA ILE A 134 7.26 -14.23 23.36
C ILE A 134 8.30 -13.58 24.28
N GLN A 135 9.40 -14.27 24.60
CA GLN A 135 10.50 -13.70 25.39
C GLN A 135 11.36 -12.68 24.62
N ASP A 136 11.56 -12.84 23.32
CA ASP A 136 12.36 -11.89 22.52
C ASP A 136 11.62 -10.56 22.24
N ILE A 137 10.29 -10.53 22.41
CA ILE A 137 9.44 -9.34 22.17
C ILE A 137 9.31 -8.45 23.41
N ASN A 138 9.58 -8.97 24.62
CA ASN A 138 9.38 -8.30 25.91
C ASN A 138 10.71 -7.96 26.60
#